data_AF-A0A7V8XJ43-F1
#
_entry.id   AF-A0A7V8XJ43-F1
#
_cell.length_a   1.000
_cell.length_b   1.000
_cell.length_c   1.000
_cell.angle_alpha   90.00
_cell.angle_beta   90.00
_cell.angle_gamma   90.00
#
_symmetry.space_group_name_H-M   'P 1'
#
loop_
_entity.id
_entity.type
_entity.pdbx_description
1 polymer ?
#
loop_
_entity_poly.entity_id
_entity_poly.type
_entity_poly.pdbx_seq_one_letter_code
_entity_poly.pdbx_strand_id
1 'polypeptide(L)'
;MELGFGSGALKVTPGHDPVDFAIGADHGLPTLTVIGPDGRLTEEAGELAGLSQQEADDRVVAWLKDHDQLEKRESYRHSVGTCERCHTRIEPLISLQWWCSMEEPARPALAALRERRVRYHPESQHQFAIRSFEEIPDWNISRQLWWGHQQPLWYCPDGHVTCAWPPPDACAECGGAELVRDPDVLDTWFSSALWPFATLGWPERTPELERYYPGNVNVTARDIIRLWENRMIWSGLELRGDLPFTDVIITSTILAADGRRMSKSLGTGLDPLDVIAKHGADATRYGLLKMSSSQDVRFAEGMIEE
;
A
#
# COMPACT_ATOMS: atom_id res chain seq x y z
N MET A 1 4.58 21.19 13.90
CA MET A 1 3.61 22.06 14.60
C MET A 1 3.25 23.22 13.68
N GLU A 2 1.97 23.46 13.43
CA GLU A 2 1.49 24.59 12.64
C GLU A 2 1.02 25.70 13.60
N LEU A 3 1.86 26.72 13.82
CA LEU A 3 1.63 27.77 14.83
C LEU A 3 0.33 28.58 14.64
N GLY A 4 -0.22 28.61 13.43
CA GLY A 4 -1.46 29.31 13.11
C GLY A 4 -2.73 28.47 13.31
N PHE A 5 -2.61 27.19 13.68
CA PHE A 5 -3.74 26.27 13.81
C PHE A 5 -4.12 26.06 15.29
N GLY A 6 -5.42 26.15 15.58
CA GLY A 6 -5.96 25.95 16.93
C GLY A 6 -5.35 26.91 17.95
N SER A 7 -4.84 26.37 19.07
CA SER A 7 -4.18 27.13 20.13
C SER A 7 -2.68 27.36 19.91
N GLY A 8 -2.11 26.81 18.83
CA GLY A 8 -0.65 26.73 18.64
C GLY A 8 0.02 25.61 19.44
N ALA A 9 -0.74 24.78 20.17
CA ALA A 9 -0.28 23.55 20.83
C ALA A 9 -1.19 22.37 20.47
N LEU A 10 -0.65 21.15 20.47
CA LEU A 10 -1.39 19.92 20.15
C LEU A 10 -1.24 18.86 21.25
N LYS A 11 -2.21 17.94 21.34
CA LYS A 11 -2.04 16.69 22.08
C LYS A 11 -1.01 15.81 21.37
N VAL A 12 -0.35 14.91 22.10
CA VAL A 12 0.53 13.87 21.52
C VAL A 12 0.09 12.50 22.05
N THR A 13 -0.40 11.64 21.15
CA THR A 13 -0.89 10.29 21.44
C THR A 13 -0.16 9.23 20.61
N PRO A 14 1.07 8.83 21.00
CA PRO A 14 1.94 8.01 20.15
C PRO A 14 1.34 6.67 19.71
N GLY A 15 0.44 6.07 20.49
CA GLY A 15 -0.18 4.79 20.16
C GLY A 15 -1.29 4.84 19.10
N HIS A 16 -1.75 6.04 18.69
CA HIS A 16 -2.98 6.21 17.89
C HIS A 16 -2.88 7.22 16.75
N ASP A 17 -1.73 7.85 16.53
CA ASP A 17 -1.51 8.75 15.40
C ASP A 17 -0.05 8.63 14.90
N PRO A 18 0.20 8.49 13.58
CA PRO A 18 1.56 8.33 13.05
C PRO A 18 2.48 9.53 13.30
N VAL A 19 1.95 10.75 13.28
CA VAL A 19 2.73 11.97 13.56
C VAL A 19 3.07 12.02 15.04
N ASP A 20 2.09 11.72 15.90
CA ASP A 20 2.31 11.63 17.34
C ASP A 20 3.29 10.50 17.71
N PHE A 21 3.27 9.38 16.98
CA PHE A 21 4.22 8.29 17.16
C PHE A 21 5.66 8.75 16.92
N ALA A 22 5.90 9.46 15.82
CA ALA A 22 7.22 10.02 15.51
C ALA A 22 7.67 11.04 16.57
N ILE A 23 6.80 11.99 16.95
CA ILE A 23 7.10 12.96 18.02
C ILE A 23 7.42 12.24 19.34
N GLY A 24 6.63 11.22 19.68
CA GLY A 24 6.82 10.42 20.87
C GLY A 24 8.15 9.68 20.88
N ALA A 25 8.51 9.04 19.76
CA ALA A 25 9.79 8.35 19.62
C ALA A 25 10.98 9.32 19.76
N ASP A 26 10.92 10.48 19.11
CA ASP A 26 11.97 11.51 19.17
C ASP A 26 12.21 12.04 20.60
N HIS A 27 11.19 11.97 21.46
CA HIS A 27 11.21 12.54 22.82
C HIS A 27 11.17 11.46 23.92
N GLY A 28 11.22 10.17 23.56
CA GLY A 28 11.18 9.06 24.52
C GLY A 28 9.86 8.96 25.30
N LEU A 29 8.74 9.34 24.70
CA LEU A 29 7.42 9.24 25.31
C LEU A 29 6.89 7.80 25.26
N PRO A 30 6.14 7.35 26.29
CA PRO A 30 5.52 6.03 26.28
C PRO A 30 4.45 5.91 25.19
N THR A 31 4.42 4.76 24.54
CA THR A 31 3.43 4.43 23.51
C THR A 31 2.28 3.63 24.13
N LEU A 32 1.27 4.33 24.64
CA LEU A 32 0.08 3.71 25.21
C LEU A 32 -0.97 3.46 24.11
N THR A 33 -1.48 2.23 24.06
CA THR A 33 -2.59 1.84 23.18
C THR A 33 -3.84 1.68 24.02
N VAL A 34 -4.80 2.59 23.83
CA VAL A 34 -6.08 2.62 24.56
C VAL A 34 -7.25 2.10 23.73
N ILE A 35 -7.08 1.93 22.42
CA ILE A 35 -8.07 1.32 21.51
C ILE A 35 -7.50 -0.01 21.01
N GLY A 36 -8.27 -1.09 21.18
CA GLY A 36 -7.91 -2.44 20.75
C GLY A 36 -8.25 -2.74 19.29
N PRO A 37 -7.83 -3.91 18.78
CA PRO A 37 -8.07 -4.33 17.39
C PRO A 37 -9.55 -4.55 17.05
N ASP A 38 -10.41 -4.72 18.05
CA ASP A 38 -11.87 -4.80 17.90
C ASP A 38 -12.56 -3.43 17.89
N GLY A 39 -11.80 -2.33 18.00
CA GLY A 39 -12.29 -0.97 18.06
C GLY A 39 -12.90 -0.57 19.40
N ARG A 40 -12.73 -1.39 20.45
CA ARG A 40 -13.13 -1.07 21.83
C ARG A 40 -11.96 -0.58 22.64
N LEU A 41 -12.25 0.14 23.72
CA LEU A 41 -11.20 0.61 24.62
C LEU A 41 -10.62 -0.53 25.46
N THR A 42 -9.31 -0.54 25.61
CA THR A 42 -8.55 -1.53 26.37
C THR A 42 -8.53 -1.19 27.87
N GLU A 43 -7.88 -2.02 28.69
CA GLU A 43 -7.75 -1.78 30.12
C GLU A 43 -6.94 -0.50 30.44
N GLU A 44 -6.04 -0.09 29.53
CA GLU A 44 -5.28 1.15 29.60
C GLU A 44 -6.18 2.40 29.62
N ALA A 45 -7.42 2.29 29.16
CA ALA A 45 -8.42 3.38 29.23
C ALA A 45 -9.13 3.50 30.60
N GLY A 46 -8.80 2.64 31.57
CA GLY A 46 -9.35 2.69 32.93
C GLY A 46 -10.87 2.50 32.96
N GLU A 47 -11.60 3.47 33.53
CA GLU A 47 -13.07 3.41 33.69
C GLU A 47 -13.85 3.35 32.36
N LEU A 48 -13.18 3.65 31.24
CA LEU A 48 -13.76 3.59 29.90
C LEU A 48 -13.50 2.24 29.20
N ALA A 49 -12.78 1.31 29.83
CA ALA A 49 -12.47 0.00 29.26
C ALA A 49 -13.74 -0.74 28.80
N GLY A 50 -13.65 -1.39 27.64
CA GLY A 50 -14.74 -2.13 27.00
C GLY A 50 -15.76 -1.29 26.22
N LEU A 51 -15.78 0.04 26.39
CA LEU A 51 -16.65 0.93 25.62
C LEU A 51 -16.22 1.01 24.15
N SER A 52 -17.17 1.31 23.27
CA SER A 52 -16.83 1.76 21.91
C SER A 52 -16.21 3.16 21.93
N GLN A 53 -15.46 3.51 20.87
CA GLN A 53 -14.88 4.85 20.74
C GLN A 53 -15.92 5.98 20.85
N GLN A 54 -17.12 5.79 20.29
CA GLN A 54 -18.17 6.81 20.34
C GLN A 54 -18.75 6.98 21.74
N GLU A 55 -19.02 5.87 22.45
CA GLU A 55 -19.50 5.93 23.83
C GLU A 55 -18.47 6.59 24.75
N ALA A 56 -17.18 6.31 24.53
CA ALA A 56 -16.09 6.93 25.25
C ALA A 56 -15.98 8.43 24.94
N ASP A 57 -16.07 8.84 23.67
CA ASP A 57 -16.06 10.25 23.26
C ASP A 57 -17.18 11.05 23.95
N ASP A 58 -18.40 10.52 23.94
CA ASP A 58 -19.55 11.17 24.58
C ASP A 58 -19.34 11.33 26.10
N ARG A 59 -18.78 10.31 26.77
CA ARG A 59 -18.46 10.38 28.21
C ARG A 59 -17.34 11.35 28.52
N VAL A 60 -16.26 11.36 27.73
CA VAL A 60 -15.13 12.27 27.91
C VAL A 60 -15.59 13.71 27.72
N VAL A 61 -16.40 14.00 26.70
CA VAL A 61 -16.95 15.33 26.47
C VAL A 61 -17.90 15.76 27.58
N ALA A 62 -18.74 14.86 28.11
CA ALA A 62 -19.59 15.16 29.25
C ALA A 62 -18.75 15.48 30.50
N TRP A 63 -17.74 14.65 30.80
CA TRP A 63 -16.83 14.86 31.93
C TRP A 63 -16.09 16.19 31.83
N LEU A 64 -15.57 16.57 30.65
CA LEU A 64 -14.89 17.85 30.44
C LEU A 64 -15.83 19.04 30.68
N LYS A 65 -17.12 18.93 30.32
CA LYS A 65 -18.12 19.98 30.60
C LYS A 65 -18.41 20.09 32.09
N ASP A 66 -18.61 18.96 32.76
CA ASP A 66 -18.95 18.93 34.19
C ASP A 66 -17.82 19.48 35.07
N HIS A 67 -16.58 19.45 34.57
CA HIS A 67 -15.38 19.95 35.25
C HIS A 67 -14.87 21.30 34.73
N ASP A 68 -15.63 21.99 33.86
CA ASP A 68 -15.24 23.29 33.28
C ASP A 68 -13.88 23.25 32.55
N GLN A 69 -13.58 22.12 31.89
CA GLN A 69 -12.36 21.88 31.10
C GLN A 69 -12.60 21.90 29.59
N LEU A 70 -13.81 22.25 29.14
CA LEU A 70 -14.16 22.38 27.72
C LEU A 70 -14.36 23.86 27.34
N GLU A 71 -13.34 24.47 26.76
CA GLU A 71 -13.40 25.87 26.29
C GLU A 71 -14.36 26.06 25.10
N LYS A 72 -14.23 25.20 24.07
CA LYS A 72 -14.99 25.35 22.82
C LYS A 72 -15.21 24.00 22.14
N ARG A 73 -16.39 23.82 21.53
CA ARG A 73 -16.68 22.74 20.58
C ARG A 73 -17.22 23.34 19.29
N GLU A 74 -16.62 23.00 18.16
CA GLU A 74 -17.05 23.48 16.85
C GLU A 74 -17.01 22.36 15.79
N SER A 75 -17.75 22.57 14.71
CA SER A 75 -17.69 21.67 13.55
C SER A 75 -16.40 21.93 12.79
N TYR A 76 -15.64 20.86 12.52
CA TYR A 76 -14.38 20.95 11.81
C TYR A 76 -14.31 19.92 10.69
N ARG A 77 -14.09 20.41 9.47
CA ARG A 77 -13.92 19.56 8.29
C ARG A 77 -12.44 19.20 8.13
N HIS A 78 -12.15 17.91 8.16
CA HIS A 78 -10.81 17.39 8.01
C HIS A 78 -10.80 16.09 7.19
N SER A 79 -9.60 15.62 6.86
CA SER A 79 -9.39 14.36 6.14
C SER A 79 -9.39 13.19 7.11
N VAL A 80 -10.17 12.16 6.81
CA VAL A 80 -10.23 10.91 7.59
C VAL A 80 -9.76 9.76 6.73
N GLY A 81 -8.79 8.99 7.20
CA GLY A 81 -8.35 7.77 6.54
C GLY A 81 -9.41 6.69 6.59
N THR A 82 -9.74 6.10 5.43
CA THR A 82 -10.69 5.00 5.33
C THR A 82 -10.10 3.85 4.55
N CYS A 83 -10.53 2.63 4.88
CA CYS A 83 -10.12 1.44 4.13
C CYS A 83 -10.64 1.53 2.70
N GLU A 84 -9.77 1.33 1.70
CA GLU A 84 -10.16 1.40 0.29
C GLU A 84 -11.25 0.38 -0.08
N ARG A 85 -11.27 -0.77 0.61
CA ARG A 85 -12.18 -1.88 0.27
C ARG A 85 -13.52 -1.80 0.97
N CYS A 86 -13.54 -1.57 2.29
CA CYS A 86 -14.78 -1.57 3.09
C CYS A 86 -15.22 -0.16 3.53
N HIS A 87 -14.42 0.87 3.27
CA HIS A 87 -14.70 2.28 3.57
C HIS A 87 -14.90 2.63 5.04
N THR A 88 -14.66 1.71 5.97
CA THR A 88 -14.61 2.01 7.41
C THR A 88 -13.42 2.90 7.73
N ARG A 89 -13.55 3.73 8.77
CA ARG A 89 -12.44 4.53 9.30
C ARG A 89 -11.28 3.61 9.71
N ILE A 90 -10.07 4.01 9.35
CA ILE A 90 -8.84 3.32 9.77
C ILE A 90 -8.49 3.76 11.19
N GLU A 91 -8.12 2.80 12.03
CA GLU A 91 -7.56 3.03 13.35
C GLU A 91 -6.05 2.78 13.29
N PRO A 92 -5.20 3.79 13.53
CA PRO A 92 -3.78 3.57 13.69
C PRO A 92 -3.53 2.77 14.97
N LEU A 93 -2.88 1.63 14.83
CA LEU A 93 -2.50 0.77 15.94
C LEU A 93 -1.03 0.41 15.82
N ILE A 94 -0.38 0.27 16.98
CA ILE A 94 0.97 -0.23 17.06
C ILE A 94 0.92 -1.75 17.06
N SER A 95 1.58 -2.36 16.08
CA SER A 95 1.71 -3.80 15.98
C SER A 95 3.12 -4.15 15.55
N LEU A 96 3.65 -5.24 16.09
CA LEU A 96 4.80 -5.92 15.52
C LEU A 96 4.39 -6.48 14.15
N GLN A 97 5.20 -6.21 13.13
CA GLN A 97 4.96 -6.55 11.72
C GLN A 97 6.31 -6.74 11.03
N TRP A 98 6.33 -7.45 9.90
CA TRP A 98 7.53 -7.54 9.07
C TRP A 98 7.64 -6.39 8.08
N TRP A 99 8.83 -5.79 8.04
CA TRP A 99 9.14 -4.65 7.20
C TRP A 99 10.31 -4.98 6.27
N CYS A 100 10.22 -4.53 5.03
CA CYS A 100 11.34 -4.45 4.11
C CYS A 100 11.96 -3.06 4.24
N SER A 101 13.24 -3.01 4.65
CA SER A 101 13.99 -1.75 4.67
C SER A 101 14.23 -1.30 3.24
N MET A 102 13.61 -0.18 2.86
CA MET A 102 13.56 0.22 1.46
C MET A 102 14.78 1.05 1.03
N GLU A 103 15.58 1.54 1.96
CA GLU A 103 16.71 2.44 1.68
C GLU A 103 17.72 1.80 0.72
N GLU A 104 18.17 0.57 1.01
CA GLU A 104 19.15 -0.14 0.20
C GLU A 104 18.63 -0.54 -1.18
N PRO A 105 17.47 -1.22 -1.34
CA PRO A 105 16.96 -1.61 -2.65
C PRO A 105 16.50 -0.40 -3.50
N ALA A 106 16.08 0.71 -2.89
CA ALA A 106 15.70 1.91 -3.64
C ALA A 106 16.89 2.59 -4.32
N ARG A 107 18.09 2.52 -3.74
CA ARG A 107 19.28 3.21 -4.24
C ARG A 107 19.67 2.82 -5.68
N PRO A 108 19.86 1.53 -6.03
CA PRO A 108 20.17 1.14 -7.41
C PRO A 108 18.99 1.37 -8.37
N ALA A 109 17.75 1.25 -7.90
CA ALA A 109 16.56 1.54 -8.70
C ALA A 109 16.47 3.04 -9.08
N LEU A 110 16.74 3.93 -8.12
CA LEU A 110 16.80 5.36 -8.32
C LEU A 110 17.92 5.77 -9.29
N ALA A 111 19.09 5.12 -9.19
CA ALA A 111 20.18 5.32 -10.14
C ALA A 111 19.76 4.93 -11.57
N ALA A 112 19.16 3.75 -11.75
CA ALA A 112 18.68 3.30 -13.05
C ALA A 112 17.62 4.23 -13.69
N LEU A 113 16.75 4.84 -12.87
CA LEU A 113 15.80 5.86 -13.34
C LEU A 113 16.52 7.14 -13.77
N ARG A 114 17.41 7.68 -12.92
CA ARG A 114 18.16 8.92 -13.22
C ARG A 114 19.05 8.78 -14.46
N GLU A 115 19.64 7.60 -14.65
CA GLU A 115 20.45 7.24 -15.83
C GLU A 115 19.62 6.92 -17.08
N ARG A 116 18.28 6.95 -16.99
CA ARG A 116 17.36 6.62 -18.09
C ARG A 116 17.53 5.20 -18.65
N ARG A 117 18.03 4.29 -17.82
CA ARG A 117 18.03 2.84 -18.12
C ARG A 117 16.62 2.27 -18.08
N VAL A 118 15.77 2.83 -17.22
CA VAL A 118 14.30 2.71 -17.30
C VAL A 118 13.72 4.09 -17.62
N ARG A 119 12.80 4.18 -18.57
CA ARG A 119 12.13 5.43 -18.97
C ARG A 119 10.64 5.29 -18.84
N TYR A 120 9.99 6.26 -18.20
CA TYR A 120 8.53 6.32 -18.12
C TYR A 120 8.02 7.34 -19.12
N HIS A 121 6.90 7.02 -19.76
CA HIS A 121 6.25 7.85 -20.77
C HIS A 121 4.81 8.13 -20.31
N PRO A 122 4.41 9.39 -20.12
CA PRO A 122 5.17 10.63 -20.38
C PRO A 122 6.19 10.98 -19.29
N GLU A 123 7.06 11.95 -19.58
CA GLU A 123 8.14 12.41 -18.69
C GLU A 123 7.68 12.82 -17.28
N SER A 124 6.47 13.36 -17.14
CA SER A 124 5.92 13.71 -15.82
C SER A 124 5.81 12.50 -14.89
N GLN A 125 5.53 11.32 -15.43
CA GLN A 125 5.47 10.07 -14.66
C GLN A 125 6.85 9.53 -14.33
N HIS A 126 7.85 9.81 -15.17
CA HIS A 126 9.25 9.51 -14.86
C HIS A 126 9.73 10.29 -13.63
N GLN A 127 9.42 11.58 -13.58
CA GLN A 127 9.71 12.42 -12.42
C GLN A 127 8.96 11.96 -11.16
N PHE A 128 7.72 11.48 -11.32
CA PHE A 128 6.97 10.89 -10.21
C PHE A 128 7.60 9.60 -9.70
N ALA A 129 8.06 8.71 -10.60
CA ALA A 129 8.72 7.46 -10.22
C ALA A 129 10.02 7.72 -9.42
N ILE A 130 10.81 8.72 -9.83
CA ILE A 130 12.02 9.18 -9.12
C ILE A 130 11.65 9.67 -7.71
N ARG A 131 10.74 10.66 -7.59
CA ARG A 131 10.32 11.19 -6.29
C ARG A 131 9.74 10.12 -5.37
N SER A 132 8.99 9.18 -5.95
CA SER A 132 8.41 8.06 -5.19
C SER A 132 9.45 7.16 -4.54
N PHE A 133 10.65 7.05 -5.10
CA PHE A 133 11.78 6.34 -4.48
C PHE A 133 12.58 7.22 -3.51
N GLU A 134 12.69 8.53 -3.77
CA GLU A 134 13.36 9.46 -2.85
C GLU A 134 12.64 9.58 -1.50
N GLU A 135 11.32 9.43 -1.51
CA GLU A 135 10.44 9.53 -0.34
C GLU A 135 9.86 8.16 0.09
N ILE A 136 10.46 7.05 -0.34
CA ILE A 136 9.92 5.73 -0.04
C ILE A 136 10.14 5.38 1.44
N PRO A 137 9.08 5.10 2.23
CA PRO A 137 9.20 4.56 3.56
C PRO A 137 9.50 3.07 3.48
N ASP A 138 9.97 2.52 4.60
CA ASP A 138 10.02 1.08 4.80
C ASP A 138 8.65 0.46 4.55
N TRP A 139 8.66 -0.71 3.92
CA TRP A 139 7.45 -1.34 3.44
C TRP A 139 7.02 -2.46 4.39
N ASN A 140 5.89 -2.26 5.07
CA ASN A 140 5.22 -3.35 5.77
C ASN A 140 4.74 -4.42 4.77
N ILE A 141 5.39 -5.58 4.79
CA ILE A 141 5.10 -6.74 3.94
C ILE A 141 4.13 -7.73 4.60
N SER A 142 3.76 -7.54 5.87
CA SER A 142 2.84 -8.41 6.61
C SER A 142 1.39 -8.02 6.47
N ARG A 143 0.51 -9.03 6.33
CA ARG A 143 -0.94 -8.85 6.27
C ARG A 143 -1.63 -9.93 7.10
N GLN A 144 -2.53 -9.52 7.98
CA GLN A 144 -3.39 -10.41 8.77
C GLN A 144 -4.62 -10.80 7.93
N LEU A 145 -4.37 -11.46 6.80
CA LEU A 145 -5.38 -11.89 5.85
C LEU A 145 -5.33 -13.41 5.68
N TRP A 146 -6.49 -13.99 5.36
CA TRP A 146 -6.60 -15.42 5.05
C TRP A 146 -6.03 -15.76 3.66
N TRP A 147 -5.99 -14.78 2.76
CA TRP A 147 -5.55 -14.97 1.38
C TRP A 147 -4.21 -14.28 1.12
N GLY A 148 -3.21 -15.10 0.78
CA GLY A 148 -1.87 -14.66 0.41
C GLY A 148 -0.86 -15.79 0.62
N HIS A 149 0.41 -15.50 0.31
CA HIS A 149 1.48 -16.45 0.58
C HIS A 149 1.88 -16.34 2.05
N GLN A 150 1.69 -17.41 2.83
CA GLN A 150 2.12 -17.44 4.23
C GLN A 150 3.62 -17.20 4.33
N GLN A 151 4.04 -16.36 5.27
CA GLN A 151 5.44 -16.00 5.41
C GLN A 151 6.28 -17.20 5.89
N PRO A 152 7.52 -17.39 5.41
CA PRO A 152 8.38 -18.52 5.78
C PRO A 152 9.11 -18.26 7.11
N LEU A 153 8.40 -17.74 8.11
CA LEU A 153 8.93 -17.33 9.41
C LEU A 153 8.43 -18.27 10.50
N TRP A 154 9.33 -18.68 11.39
CA TRP A 154 9.08 -19.71 12.39
C TRP A 154 9.53 -19.22 13.76
N TYR A 155 8.62 -19.25 14.74
CA TYR A 155 8.84 -18.85 16.12
C TYR A 155 9.06 -20.08 16.99
N CYS A 156 10.08 -20.06 17.85
CA CYS A 156 10.23 -21.06 18.91
C CYS A 156 9.68 -20.54 20.25
N PRO A 157 9.48 -21.40 21.27
CA PRO A 157 9.00 -20.99 22.60
C PRO A 157 9.85 -19.93 23.30
N ASP A 158 11.14 -19.84 22.96
CA ASP A 158 12.06 -18.83 23.52
C ASP A 158 11.91 -17.45 22.85
N GLY A 159 11.06 -17.33 21.84
CA GLY A 159 10.80 -16.07 21.12
C GLY A 159 11.76 -15.77 19.96
N HIS A 160 12.73 -16.64 19.67
CA HIS A 160 13.60 -16.51 18.49
C HIS A 160 12.81 -16.70 17.20
N VAL A 161 13.31 -16.10 16.11
CA VAL A 161 12.70 -16.21 14.78
C VAL A 161 13.66 -16.86 13.79
N THR A 162 13.18 -17.84 13.05
CA THR A 162 13.89 -18.46 11.93
C THR A 162 13.15 -18.18 10.63
N CYS A 163 13.81 -17.54 9.66
CA CYS A 163 13.30 -17.38 8.29
C CYS A 163 13.85 -18.50 7.41
N ALA A 164 13.01 -19.44 6.98
CA ALA A 164 13.46 -20.59 6.21
C ALA A 164 12.36 -21.18 5.31
N TRP A 165 12.79 -21.55 4.11
CA TRP A 165 12.05 -22.39 3.17
C TRP A 165 13.01 -23.40 2.52
N PRO A 166 12.74 -24.72 2.56
CA PRO A 166 11.58 -25.40 3.17
C PRO A 166 11.50 -25.22 4.70
N PRO A 167 10.39 -25.63 5.36
CA PRO A 167 10.27 -25.59 6.81
C PRO A 167 11.52 -26.14 7.52
N PRO A 168 12.08 -25.43 8.52
CA PRO A 168 13.26 -25.87 9.23
C PRO A 168 12.90 -26.91 10.30
N ASP A 169 13.81 -27.84 10.58
CA ASP A 169 13.64 -28.86 11.63
C ASP A 169 13.87 -28.32 13.05
N ALA A 170 14.57 -27.18 13.18
CA ALA A 170 14.91 -26.57 14.46
C ALA A 170 15.13 -25.06 14.32
N CYS A 171 14.95 -24.35 15.43
CA CYS A 171 15.30 -22.94 15.56
C CYS A 171 16.78 -22.72 15.23
N ALA A 172 17.07 -21.73 14.37
CA ALA A 172 18.42 -21.39 13.96
C ALA A 172 19.30 -20.85 15.11
N GLU A 173 18.69 -20.36 16.19
CA GLU A 173 19.40 -19.76 17.33
C GLU A 173 19.57 -20.75 18.50
N CYS A 174 18.48 -21.30 19.03
CA CYS A 174 18.54 -22.18 20.21
C CYS A 174 18.52 -23.68 19.90
N GLY A 175 18.28 -24.09 18.65
CA GLY A 175 18.20 -25.50 18.26
C GLY A 175 16.93 -26.23 18.74
N GLY A 176 15.95 -25.51 19.30
CA GLY A 176 14.66 -26.08 19.68
C GLY A 176 13.84 -26.55 18.47
N ALA A 177 13.25 -27.74 18.56
CA ALA A 177 12.47 -28.35 17.48
C ALA A 177 10.99 -27.92 17.46
N GLU A 178 10.50 -27.34 18.56
CA GLU A 178 9.15 -26.79 18.61
C GLU A 178 9.13 -25.45 17.88
N LEU A 179 8.46 -25.42 16.73
CA LEU A 179 8.35 -24.25 15.87
C LEU A 179 6.91 -24.03 15.43
N VAL A 180 6.47 -22.77 15.52
CA VAL A 180 5.17 -22.32 15.02
C VAL A 180 5.41 -21.33 13.89
N ARG A 181 4.81 -21.59 12.73
CA ARG A 181 4.90 -20.69 11.59
C ARG A 181 4.07 -19.44 11.83
N ASP A 182 4.60 -18.29 11.43
CA ASP A 182 3.88 -17.02 11.41
C ASP A 182 2.54 -17.18 10.65
N PRO A 183 1.39 -16.82 11.25
CA PRO A 183 0.10 -16.91 10.58
C PRO A 183 -0.08 -15.84 9.50
N ASP A 184 0.74 -14.79 9.47
CA ASP A 184 0.61 -13.70 8.52
C ASP A 184 0.96 -14.13 7.10
N VAL A 185 0.31 -13.47 6.14
CA VAL A 185 0.60 -13.60 4.73
C VAL A 185 1.36 -12.39 4.21
N LEU A 186 2.07 -12.57 3.10
CA LEU A 186 2.74 -11.50 2.39
C LEU A 186 1.74 -10.55 1.72
N ASP A 187 2.08 -9.27 1.69
CA ASP A 187 1.41 -8.26 0.87
C ASP A 187 1.31 -8.75 -0.59
N THR A 188 0.15 -8.62 -1.22
CA THR A 188 -0.06 -9.07 -2.61
C THR A 188 0.96 -8.42 -3.56
N TRP A 189 1.30 -7.17 -3.31
CA TRP A 189 2.31 -6.47 -4.08
C TRP A 189 3.73 -7.06 -3.93
N PHE A 190 4.02 -7.84 -2.89
CA PHE A 190 5.25 -8.62 -2.77
C PHE A 190 5.33 -9.68 -3.86
N SER A 191 4.27 -10.46 -4.04
CA SER A 191 4.23 -11.39 -5.16
C SER A 191 4.18 -10.68 -6.52
N SER A 192 3.43 -9.59 -6.66
CA SER A 192 3.33 -8.86 -7.92
C SER A 192 4.66 -8.21 -8.35
N ALA A 193 5.51 -7.82 -7.41
CA ALA A 193 6.84 -7.29 -7.69
C ALA A 193 7.76 -8.32 -8.40
N LEU A 194 7.45 -9.61 -8.29
CA LEU A 194 8.22 -10.70 -8.91
C LEU A 194 7.74 -11.03 -10.33
N TRP A 195 6.65 -10.42 -10.79
CA TRP A 195 5.98 -10.72 -12.06
C TRP A 195 6.92 -10.84 -13.29
N PRO A 196 7.90 -9.95 -13.51
CA PRO A 196 8.71 -9.96 -14.74
C PRO A 196 9.57 -11.21 -14.93
N PHE A 197 9.81 -11.99 -13.87
CA PHE A 197 10.66 -13.18 -13.91
C PHE A 197 9.98 -14.42 -13.33
N ALA A 198 9.09 -14.28 -12.34
CA ALA A 198 8.33 -15.40 -11.78
C ALA A 198 7.47 -16.09 -12.84
N THR A 199 6.87 -15.32 -13.75
CA THR A 199 6.05 -15.86 -14.86
C THR A 199 6.84 -16.66 -15.88
N LEU A 200 8.16 -16.44 -15.93
CA LEU A 200 9.07 -17.14 -16.82
C LEU A 200 9.68 -18.38 -16.14
N GLY A 201 9.27 -18.70 -14.92
CA GLY A 201 9.73 -19.89 -14.19
C GLY A 201 10.91 -19.63 -13.25
N TRP A 202 11.15 -18.38 -12.83
CA TRP A 202 11.99 -18.12 -11.64
C TRP A 202 11.27 -18.65 -10.38
N PRO A 203 11.97 -19.27 -9.41
CA PRO A 203 13.42 -19.22 -9.16
C PRO A 203 14.28 -20.17 -9.99
N GLU A 204 13.70 -21.06 -10.79
CA GLU A 204 14.45 -21.95 -11.65
C GLU A 204 15.10 -21.21 -12.83
N ARG A 205 16.16 -21.81 -13.39
CA ARG A 205 16.80 -21.32 -14.62
C ARG A 205 16.14 -21.99 -15.83
N THR A 206 15.10 -21.35 -16.35
CA THR A 206 14.36 -21.83 -17.51
C THR A 206 14.86 -21.18 -18.82
N PRO A 207 14.68 -21.84 -19.97
CA PRO A 207 14.95 -21.24 -21.28
C PRO A 207 14.13 -19.96 -21.53
N GLU A 208 12.90 -19.88 -21.04
CA GLU A 208 12.03 -18.72 -21.15
C GLU A 208 12.60 -17.53 -20.37
N LEU A 209 13.09 -17.76 -19.15
CA LEU A 209 13.71 -16.75 -18.32
C LEU A 209 15.00 -16.19 -18.97
N GLU A 210 15.83 -17.06 -19.55
CA GLU A 210 17.04 -16.64 -20.26
C GLU A 210 16.75 -15.91 -21.57
N ARG A 211 15.62 -16.22 -22.22
CA ARG A 211 15.25 -15.63 -23.52
C ARG A 211 14.49 -14.31 -23.41
N TYR A 212 13.60 -14.18 -22.43
CA TYR A 212 12.60 -13.09 -22.36
C TYR A 212 12.83 -12.09 -21.23
N TYR A 213 13.83 -12.30 -20.38
CA TYR A 213 14.26 -11.33 -19.38
C TYR A 213 15.66 -10.77 -19.72
N PRO A 214 15.86 -9.44 -19.70
CA PRO A 214 14.91 -8.40 -19.32
C PRO A 214 13.85 -8.12 -20.40
N GLY A 215 12.67 -7.64 -19.99
CA GLY A 215 11.63 -7.18 -20.91
C GLY A 215 11.98 -5.84 -21.58
N ASN A 216 11.16 -5.40 -22.53
CA ASN A 216 11.35 -4.09 -23.18
C ASN A 216 10.34 -3.04 -22.71
N VAL A 217 9.05 -3.36 -22.78
CA VAL A 217 7.96 -2.41 -22.51
C VAL A 217 7.02 -2.96 -21.46
N ASN A 218 6.77 -2.18 -20.39
CA ASN A 218 5.68 -2.42 -19.45
C ASN A 218 4.58 -1.36 -19.67
N VAL A 219 3.33 -1.78 -19.85
CA VAL A 219 2.19 -0.86 -20.08
C VAL A 219 1.26 -0.93 -18.87
N THR A 220 0.97 0.21 -18.26
CA THR A 220 0.33 0.25 -16.94
C THR A 220 -0.37 1.59 -16.68
N ALA A 221 -0.97 1.72 -15.51
CA ALA A 221 -1.67 2.91 -15.04
C ALA A 221 -0.84 3.68 -14.00
N ARG A 222 -1.09 4.98 -13.90
CA ARG A 222 -0.31 5.88 -13.02
C ARG A 222 -0.49 5.60 -11.53
N ASP A 223 -1.61 5.02 -11.14
CA ASP A 223 -2.00 4.80 -9.74
C ASP A 223 -1.19 3.70 -9.06
N ILE A 224 -0.53 2.84 -9.84
CA ILE A 224 0.24 1.72 -9.31
C ILE A 224 1.76 1.86 -9.48
N ILE A 225 2.27 2.98 -10.03
CA ILE A 225 3.72 3.23 -10.23
C ILE A 225 4.55 2.89 -8.99
N ARG A 226 4.12 3.38 -7.81
CA ARG A 226 4.81 3.14 -6.54
C ARG A 226 4.61 1.71 -6.02
N LEU A 227 3.43 1.14 -6.23
CA LEU A 227 3.00 -0.14 -5.67
C LEU A 227 3.47 -1.34 -6.49
N TRP A 228 3.74 -1.16 -7.79
CA TRP A 228 4.08 -2.24 -8.71
C TRP A 228 5.34 -1.98 -9.51
N GLU A 229 5.38 -0.98 -10.38
CA GLU A 229 6.49 -0.76 -11.31
C GLU A 229 7.80 -0.51 -10.58
N ASN A 230 7.80 0.41 -9.61
CA ASN A 230 8.95 0.65 -8.77
C ASN A 230 9.36 -0.62 -8.00
N ARG A 231 8.38 -1.42 -7.54
CA ARG A 231 8.68 -2.68 -6.83
C ARG A 231 9.33 -3.72 -7.74
N MET A 232 8.85 -3.83 -8.98
CA MET A 232 9.46 -4.68 -10.02
C MET A 232 10.88 -4.23 -10.35
N ILE A 233 11.14 -2.92 -10.43
CA ILE A 233 12.47 -2.38 -10.75
C ILE A 233 13.51 -2.81 -9.72
N TRP A 234 13.27 -2.53 -8.44
CA TRP A 234 14.25 -2.90 -7.42
C TRP A 234 14.30 -4.42 -7.22
N SER A 235 13.17 -5.13 -7.31
CA SER A 235 13.14 -6.60 -7.17
C SER A 235 13.91 -7.29 -8.29
N GLY A 236 13.83 -6.79 -9.52
CA GLY A 236 14.63 -7.28 -10.64
C GLY A 236 16.13 -7.07 -10.39
N LEU A 237 16.51 -5.87 -9.96
CA LEU A 237 17.91 -5.57 -9.66
C LEU A 237 18.45 -6.44 -8.53
N GLU A 238 17.67 -6.63 -7.47
CA GLU A 238 18.07 -7.41 -6.30
C GLU A 238 18.14 -8.92 -6.59
N LEU A 239 17.08 -9.48 -7.19
CA LEU A 239 16.93 -10.94 -7.31
C LEU A 239 17.49 -11.50 -8.63
N ARG A 240 17.65 -10.66 -9.65
CA ARG A 240 18.11 -11.07 -10.99
C ARG A 240 19.36 -10.33 -11.46
N GLY A 241 19.77 -9.25 -10.77
CA GLY A 241 20.94 -8.45 -11.14
C GLY A 241 20.72 -7.54 -12.36
N ASP A 242 19.50 -7.41 -12.88
CA ASP A 242 19.19 -6.56 -14.04
C ASP A 242 17.80 -5.91 -13.92
N LEU A 243 17.50 -4.97 -14.80
CA LEU A 243 16.21 -4.27 -14.83
C LEU A 243 15.12 -5.13 -15.42
N PRO A 244 13.88 -5.08 -14.92
CA PRO A 244 12.79 -5.89 -15.47
C PRO A 244 12.32 -5.44 -16.87
N PHE A 245 12.52 -4.16 -17.21
CA PHE A 245 12.10 -3.55 -18.47
C PHE A 245 12.83 -2.23 -18.71
N THR A 246 12.87 -1.74 -19.95
CA THR A 246 13.53 -0.47 -20.32
C THR A 246 12.58 0.72 -20.45
N ASP A 247 11.33 0.47 -20.84
CA ASP A 247 10.33 1.51 -21.07
C ASP A 247 9.01 1.17 -20.36
N VAL A 248 8.41 2.19 -19.73
CA VAL A 248 7.12 2.09 -19.04
C VAL A 248 6.15 3.06 -19.68
N ILE A 249 5.07 2.57 -20.26
CA ILE A 249 4.02 3.37 -20.88
C ILE A 249 2.87 3.51 -19.89
N ILE A 250 2.62 4.75 -19.46
CA ILE A 250 1.51 5.08 -18.59
C ILE A 250 0.30 5.48 -19.44
N THR A 251 -0.75 4.67 -19.37
CA THR A 251 -2.01 4.95 -20.09
C THR A 251 -2.90 5.89 -19.29
N SER A 252 -3.80 6.59 -19.99
CA SER A 252 -4.85 7.40 -19.36
C SER A 252 -5.84 6.53 -18.60
N THR A 253 -6.39 7.07 -17.50
CA THR A 253 -7.51 6.41 -16.81
C THR A 253 -8.79 6.74 -17.55
N ILE A 254 -9.57 5.71 -17.89
CA ILE A 254 -10.91 5.90 -18.42
C ILE A 254 -11.89 6.07 -17.25
N LEU A 255 -12.51 7.23 -17.20
CA LEU A 255 -13.52 7.61 -16.22
C LEU A 255 -14.90 7.31 -16.78
N ALA A 256 -15.88 7.13 -15.90
CA ALA A 256 -17.29 7.10 -16.30
C ALA A 256 -17.69 8.42 -16.97
N ALA A 257 -18.83 8.42 -17.68
CA ALA A 257 -19.32 9.59 -18.41
C ALA A 257 -19.53 10.82 -17.49
N ASP A 258 -19.83 10.59 -16.21
CA ASP A 258 -20.00 11.63 -15.18
C ASP A 258 -18.66 12.12 -14.57
N GLY A 259 -17.54 11.54 -14.99
CA GLY A 259 -16.19 11.89 -14.53
C GLY A 259 -15.72 11.15 -13.28
N ARG A 260 -16.52 10.24 -12.69
CA ARG A 260 -16.05 9.39 -11.59
C ARG A 260 -15.17 8.25 -12.11
N ARG A 261 -14.30 7.72 -11.25
CA ARG A 261 -13.53 6.50 -11.57
C ARG A 261 -14.49 5.35 -11.87
N MET A 262 -14.23 4.60 -12.94
CA MET A 262 -14.94 3.35 -13.18
C MET A 262 -14.54 2.31 -12.13
N SER A 263 -15.52 1.80 -11.38
CA SER A 263 -15.31 0.72 -10.42
C SER A 263 -16.57 -0.12 -10.32
N LYS A 264 -16.39 -1.44 -10.14
CA LYS A 264 -17.48 -2.36 -9.81
C LYS A 264 -18.17 -1.96 -8.50
N SER A 265 -17.40 -1.57 -7.47
CA SER A 265 -17.96 -1.18 -6.17
C SER A 265 -18.79 0.11 -6.22
N LEU A 266 -18.43 1.04 -7.12
CA LEU A 266 -19.15 2.30 -7.30
C LEU A 266 -20.35 2.18 -8.24
N GLY A 267 -20.53 1.03 -8.92
CA GLY A 267 -21.54 0.84 -9.96
C GLY A 267 -21.33 1.73 -11.19
N THR A 268 -20.16 2.36 -11.32
CA THR A 268 -19.78 3.25 -12.43
C THR A 268 -19.03 2.53 -13.54
N GLY A 269 -18.71 1.24 -13.32
CA GLY A 269 -18.06 0.40 -14.31
C GLY A 269 -19.00 0.07 -15.47
N LEU A 270 -18.42 0.02 -16.66
CA LEU A 270 -19.05 -0.50 -17.86
C LEU A 270 -18.45 -1.88 -18.17
N ASP A 271 -19.27 -2.84 -18.59
CA ASP A 271 -18.76 -4.12 -19.08
C ASP A 271 -18.25 -3.93 -20.52
N PRO A 272 -16.94 -4.10 -20.78
CA PRO A 272 -16.41 -3.98 -22.14
C PRO A 272 -17.06 -4.95 -23.12
N LEU A 273 -17.59 -6.08 -22.66
CA LEU A 273 -18.27 -7.06 -23.51
C LEU A 273 -19.58 -6.52 -24.07
N ASP A 274 -20.29 -5.65 -23.35
CA ASP A 274 -21.54 -5.04 -23.84
C ASP A 274 -21.25 -4.10 -25.03
N VAL A 275 -20.17 -3.33 -24.93
CA VAL A 275 -19.74 -2.41 -26.00
C VAL A 275 -19.21 -3.18 -27.20
N ILE A 276 -18.46 -4.27 -26.95
CA ILE A 276 -17.99 -5.18 -28.01
C ILE A 276 -19.17 -5.87 -28.70
N ALA A 277 -20.20 -6.29 -27.97
CA ALA A 277 -21.38 -6.90 -28.55
C ALA A 277 -22.17 -5.91 -29.44
N LYS A 278 -22.20 -4.63 -29.07
CA LYS A 278 -22.89 -3.58 -29.81
C LYS A 278 -22.11 -3.10 -31.06
N HIS A 279 -20.81 -2.89 -30.95
CA HIS A 279 -20.00 -2.23 -31.98
C HIS A 279 -18.89 -3.08 -32.59
N GLY A 280 -18.63 -4.26 -32.04
CA GLY A 280 -17.51 -5.12 -32.42
C GLY A 280 -16.21 -4.78 -31.68
N ALA A 281 -15.30 -5.75 -31.63
CA ALA A 281 -14.04 -5.64 -30.91
C ALA A 281 -13.11 -4.59 -31.52
N ASP A 282 -13.05 -4.50 -32.85
CA ASP A 282 -12.16 -3.57 -33.55
C ASP A 282 -12.58 -2.11 -33.35
N ALA A 283 -13.86 -1.80 -33.50
CA ALA A 283 -14.40 -0.47 -33.23
C ALA A 283 -14.15 -0.08 -31.77
N THR A 284 -14.40 -1.00 -30.83
CA THR A 284 -14.15 -0.75 -29.39
C THR A 284 -12.68 -0.44 -29.13
N ARG A 285 -11.75 -1.26 -29.63
CA ARG A 285 -10.30 -1.05 -29.46
C ARG A 285 -9.86 0.27 -30.08
N TYR A 286 -10.29 0.56 -31.30
CA TYR A 286 -9.93 1.78 -32.01
C TYR A 286 -10.49 3.03 -31.31
N GLY A 287 -11.75 3.01 -30.87
CA GLY A 287 -12.36 4.10 -30.13
C GLY A 287 -11.67 4.36 -28.79
N LEU A 288 -11.29 3.31 -28.05
CA LEU A 288 -10.49 3.43 -26.82
C LEU A 288 -9.10 4.04 -27.10
N LEU A 289 -8.43 3.64 -28.18
CA LEU A 289 -7.16 4.24 -28.58
C LEU A 289 -7.32 5.71 -29.02
N LYS A 290 -8.37 6.01 -29.78
CA LYS A 290 -8.70 7.36 -30.28
C LYS A 290 -8.99 8.33 -29.13
N MET A 291 -9.66 7.86 -28.07
CA MET A 291 -9.91 8.68 -26.88
C MET A 291 -8.72 8.73 -25.91
N SER A 292 -7.78 7.79 -25.99
CA SER A 292 -6.64 7.75 -25.08
C SER A 292 -5.76 8.99 -25.26
N SER A 293 -5.45 9.66 -24.15
CA SER A 293 -4.56 10.83 -24.12
C SER A 293 -3.54 10.71 -23.00
N SER A 294 -2.71 11.75 -22.81
CA SER A 294 -1.83 11.86 -21.63
C SER A 294 -2.56 12.23 -20.34
N GLN A 295 -3.84 12.64 -20.45
CA GLN A 295 -4.74 12.97 -19.35
C GLN A 295 -5.86 11.93 -19.25
N ASP A 296 -6.51 11.84 -18.09
CA ASP A 296 -7.69 10.99 -17.95
C ASP A 296 -8.82 11.45 -18.86
N VAL A 297 -9.58 10.49 -19.34
CA VAL A 297 -10.64 10.74 -20.32
C VAL A 297 -11.94 10.12 -19.84
N ARG A 298 -13.03 10.86 -20.06
CA ARG A 298 -14.37 10.33 -19.81
C ARG A 298 -14.74 9.42 -20.97
N PHE A 299 -15.29 8.26 -20.63
CA PHE A 299 -15.80 7.34 -21.62
C PHE A 299 -16.93 8.00 -22.42
N ALA A 300 -16.79 8.00 -23.74
CA ALA A 300 -17.76 8.51 -24.68
C ALA A 300 -17.96 7.49 -25.79
N GLU A 301 -19.14 6.85 -25.82
CA GLU A 301 -19.45 5.79 -26.78
C GLU A 301 -19.44 6.28 -28.23
N GLY A 302 -19.77 7.56 -28.48
CA GLY A 302 -19.72 8.15 -29.82
C GLY A 302 -18.34 8.05 -30.50
N MET A 303 -17.24 7.98 -29.73
CA MET A 303 -15.90 7.78 -30.29
C MET A 303 -15.67 6.37 -30.85
N ILE A 304 -16.53 5.41 -30.50
CA ILE A 304 -16.54 4.03 -31.00
C ILE A 304 -17.47 3.91 -32.23
N GLU A 305 -18.51 4.74 -32.29
CA GLU A 305 -19.49 4.76 -33.39
C GLU A 305 -18.95 5.46 -34.66
N GLU A 306 -18.01 6.40 -34.51
CA GLU A 306 -17.31 7.13 -35.60
C GLU A 306 -16.18 6.36 -36.26
#